data_AF-A0A0H1R2Y9-F1
#
_entry.id   AF-A0A0H1R2Y9-F1
#
_cell.length_a   1.000
_cell.length_b   1.000
_cell.length_c   1.000
_cell.angle_alpha   90.00
_cell.angle_beta   90.00
_cell.angle_gamma   90.00
#
_symmetry.space_group_name_H-M   'P 1'
#
loop_
_entity.id
_entity.type
_entity.pdbx_description
1 polymer ?
#
loop_
_entity_poly.entity_id
_entity_poly.type
_entity_poly.pdbx_seq_one_letter_code
_entity_poly.pdbx_strand_id
1 'polypeptide(L)'
;MQSNEPRPDDVDPVEEASLESFPASDPPAWVGTRAGPVDVSALLERASRARAVWNEALEEAARLADETGAAELSSRIRALKRPEPDA
;
A
#
# COMPACT_ATOMS: atom_id res chain seq x y z
N MET A 1 15.89 -0.42 -59.22
CA MET A 1 15.01 -0.86 -58.12
C MET A 1 14.98 0.28 -57.13
N GLN A 2 13.94 1.12 -57.11
CA GLN A 2 13.78 2.08 -56.00
C GLN A 2 13.37 1.26 -54.78
N SER A 3 14.24 1.17 -53.79
CA SER A 3 13.93 0.56 -52.49
C SER A 3 12.87 1.44 -51.83
N ASN A 4 11.67 0.89 -51.72
CA ASN A 4 10.57 1.52 -51.00
C ASN A 4 10.85 1.38 -49.50
N GLU A 5 11.84 2.10 -49.00
CA GLU A 5 12.11 2.19 -47.56
C GLU A 5 10.99 3.01 -46.92
N PRO A 6 10.31 2.49 -45.88
CA PRO A 6 9.29 3.26 -45.17
C PRO A 6 9.94 4.51 -44.59
N ARG A 7 9.25 5.64 -44.67
CA ARG A 7 9.74 6.88 -44.06
C ARG A 7 9.84 6.67 -42.55
N PRO A 8 10.85 7.23 -41.87
CA PRO A 8 11.01 7.08 -40.42
C PRO A 8 9.79 7.55 -39.60
N ASP A 9 8.92 8.36 -40.20
CA ASP A 9 7.66 8.85 -39.59
C ASP A 9 6.49 7.85 -39.64
N ASP A 10 6.64 6.67 -40.26
CA ASP A 10 5.58 5.65 -40.42
C ASP A 10 5.65 4.52 -39.36
N VAL A 11 6.54 4.60 -38.37
CA VAL A 11 6.64 3.58 -37.30
C VAL A 11 5.63 3.92 -36.19
N ASP A 12 4.77 2.96 -35.86
CA ASP A 12 3.85 3.09 -34.73
C ASP A 12 4.67 3.28 -33.43
N PRO A 13 4.43 4.35 -32.66
CA PRO A 13 5.12 4.59 -31.38
C PRO A 13 5.05 3.40 -30.41
N VAL A 14 4.01 2.58 -30.50
CA VAL A 14 3.86 1.36 -29.68
C VAL A 14 4.83 0.26 -30.11
N GLU A 15 5.01 0.08 -31.42
CA GLU A 15 5.96 -0.89 -31.98
C GLU A 15 7.40 -0.44 -31.72
N GLU A 16 7.69 0.86 -31.88
CA GLU A 16 8.99 1.44 -31.54
C GLU A 16 9.34 1.23 -30.06
N ALA A 17 8.44 1.57 -29.14
CA ALA A 17 8.65 1.39 -27.71
C ALA A 17 8.83 -0.08 -27.31
N SER A 18 8.22 -1.03 -28.03
CA SER A 18 8.36 -2.46 -27.75
C SER A 18 9.73 -3.02 -28.17
N LEU A 19 10.40 -2.35 -29.13
CA LEU A 19 11.75 -2.70 -29.59
C LEU A 19 12.84 -2.07 -28.71
N GLU A 20 12.51 -1.03 -27.95
CA GLU A 20 13.42 -0.39 -27.01
C GLU A 20 13.51 -1.15 -25.68
N SER A 21 14.73 -1.37 -25.19
CA SER A 21 14.94 -1.92 -23.85
C SER A 21 14.96 -0.76 -22.85
N PHE A 22 13.85 -0.53 -22.16
CA PHE A 22 13.84 0.39 -21.03
C PHE A 22 14.68 -0.19 -19.88
N PRO A 23 15.43 0.64 -19.14
CA PRO A 23 16.06 0.17 -17.92
C PRO A 23 14.99 -0.41 -17.01
N ALA A 24 15.29 -1.53 -16.35
CA ALA A 24 14.45 -2.02 -15.26
C ALA A 24 14.24 -0.84 -14.32
N SER A 25 13.00 -0.38 -14.21
CA SER A 25 12.66 0.82 -13.43
C SER A 25 12.89 0.48 -11.96
N ASP A 26 14.11 0.65 -11.48
CA ASP A 26 14.39 0.60 -10.04
C ASP A 26 13.38 1.53 -9.35
N PRO A 27 12.67 1.05 -8.32
CA PRO A 27 11.66 1.85 -7.68
C PRO A 27 12.30 3.14 -7.17
N PRO A 28 11.59 4.27 -7.26
CA PRO A 28 12.16 5.56 -6.90
C PRO A 28 12.66 5.54 -5.45
N ALA A 29 13.74 6.27 -5.17
CA ALA A 29 14.48 6.23 -3.90
C ALA A 29 13.66 6.51 -2.62
N TRP A 30 12.44 7.04 -2.72
CA TRP A 30 11.52 7.21 -1.58
C TRP A 30 10.83 5.90 -1.17
N VAL A 31 10.86 4.88 -2.03
CA VAL A 31 10.44 3.52 -1.68
C VAL A 31 11.53 2.93 -0.81
N GLY A 32 11.34 2.99 0.50
CA GLY A 32 12.24 2.40 1.50
C GLY A 32 12.32 0.88 1.34
N THR A 33 13.14 0.41 0.41
CA THR A 33 13.50 -1.00 0.30
C THR A 33 14.53 -1.29 1.37
N ARG A 34 14.12 -2.01 2.43
CA ARG A 34 15.09 -2.64 3.34
C ARG A 34 15.67 -3.84 2.62
N ALA A 35 16.92 -3.74 2.20
CA ALA A 35 17.69 -4.88 1.72
C ALA A 35 17.98 -5.83 2.90
N GLY A 36 17.64 -7.11 2.77
CA GLY A 36 17.95 -8.15 3.75
C GLY A 36 16.76 -9.06 4.11
N PRO A 37 17.02 -10.16 4.83
CA PRO A 37 15.98 -11.05 5.32
C PRO A 37 15.02 -10.28 6.24
N VAL A 38 13.72 -10.54 6.09
CA VAL A 38 12.68 -9.96 6.95
C VAL A 38 12.75 -10.66 8.31
N ASP A 39 12.99 -9.88 9.36
CA ASP A 39 12.80 -10.35 10.74
C ASP A 39 11.29 -10.44 11.02
N VAL A 40 10.76 -11.66 10.87
CA VAL A 40 9.32 -11.94 11.03
C VAL A 40 8.88 -11.68 12.47
N SER A 41 9.69 -12.01 13.47
CA SER A 41 9.36 -11.78 14.88
C SER A 41 9.26 -10.30 15.19
N ALA A 42 10.23 -9.49 14.77
CA ALA A 42 10.17 -8.05 14.94
C ALA A 42 8.99 -7.40 14.18
N LEU A 43 8.64 -7.95 13.01
CA LEU A 43 7.50 -7.50 12.22
C LEU A 43 6.16 -7.80 12.93
N LEU A 44 6.00 -9.01 13.47
CA LEU A 44 4.80 -9.42 14.22
C LEU A 44 4.65 -8.59 15.50
N GLU A 45 5.73 -8.35 16.24
CA GLU A 45 5.75 -7.47 17.41
C GLU A 45 5.35 -6.03 17.05
N ARG A 46 5.86 -5.51 15.93
CA ARG A 46 5.47 -4.19 15.43
C ARG A 46 3.99 -4.15 15.05
N ALA A 47 3.49 -5.19 14.39
CA ALA A 47 2.08 -5.29 14.00
C ALA A 47 1.16 -5.36 15.22
N SER A 48 1.55 -6.14 16.24
CA SER A 48 0.85 -6.24 17.52
C SER A 48 0.74 -4.89 18.22
N ARG A 49 1.87 -4.17 18.37
CA ARG A 49 1.87 -2.81 18.95
C ARG A 49 1.01 -1.82 18.16
N ALA A 50 1.09 -1.85 16.83
CA ALA A 50 0.27 -0.99 15.98
C ALA A 50 -1.23 -1.27 16.15
N ARG A 51 -1.61 -2.55 16.27
CA ARG A 51 -2.99 -2.96 16.56
C ARG A 51 -3.46 -2.46 17.93
N ALA A 52 -2.62 -2.56 18.96
CA ALA A 52 -2.96 -2.10 20.30
C ALA A 52 -3.28 -0.59 20.30
N VAL A 53 -2.39 0.23 19.74
CA VAL A 53 -2.58 1.69 19.62
C VAL A 53 -3.85 2.02 18.83
N TRP A 54 -4.09 1.31 17.71
CA TRP A 54 -5.30 1.49 16.91
C TRP A 54 -6.58 1.19 17.69
N ASN A 55 -6.61 0.06 18.40
CA ASN A 55 -7.78 -0.37 19.16
C ASN A 55 -8.04 0.54 20.37
N GLU A 56 -7.00 1.07 21.02
CA GLU A 56 -7.11 2.06 22.09
C GLU A 56 -7.71 3.37 21.57
N ALA A 57 -7.19 3.89 20.46
CA ALA A 57 -7.71 5.11 19.84
C ALA A 57 -9.19 4.98 19.44
N LEU A 58 -9.60 3.80 18.93
CA LEU A 58 -11.00 3.53 18.62
C LEU A 58 -11.87 3.46 19.88
N GLU A 59 -11.39 2.91 20.98
CA GLU A 59 -12.17 2.87 22.23
C GLU A 59 -12.39 4.27 22.79
N GLU A 60 -11.36 5.12 22.77
CA GLU A 60 -11.49 6.51 23.22
C GLU A 60 -12.43 7.30 22.30
N ALA A 61 -12.34 7.12 20.99
CA ALA A 61 -13.28 7.75 20.06
C ALA A 61 -14.72 7.28 20.28
N ALA A 62 -14.94 5.99 20.55
CA ALA A 62 -16.26 5.45 20.86
C ALA A 62 -16.81 6.02 22.17
N ARG A 63 -15.96 6.16 23.19
CA ARG A 63 -16.31 6.79 24.46
C ARG A 63 -16.76 8.24 24.27
N LEU A 64 -16.02 9.03 23.50
CA LEU A 64 -16.42 10.41 23.19
C LEU A 64 -17.77 10.47 22.44
N ALA A 65 -18.01 9.53 21.52
CA ALA A 65 -19.30 9.42 20.84
C ALA A 65 -20.44 9.08 21.82
N ASP A 66 -20.22 8.18 22.78
CA ASP A 66 -21.19 7.86 23.83
C ASP A 66 -21.50 9.07 24.72
N GLU A 67 -20.49 9.86 25.09
CA GLU A 67 -20.65 11.10 25.87
C GLU A 67 -21.51 12.15 25.15
N THR A 68 -21.52 12.14 23.81
CA THR A 68 -22.38 13.00 22.97
C THR A 68 -23.76 12.40 22.68
N GLY A 69 -24.06 11.20 23.20
CA GLY A 69 -25.33 10.49 22.96
C GLY A 69 -25.42 9.79 21.60
N ALA A 70 -24.32 9.67 20.85
CA ALA A 70 -24.27 9.06 19.54
C ALA A 70 -23.98 7.55 19.61
N ALA A 71 -24.86 6.78 20.27
CA ALA A 71 -24.67 5.35 20.56
C ALA A 71 -24.48 4.46 19.30
N GLU A 72 -25.15 4.79 18.19
CA GLU A 72 -24.96 4.05 16.94
C GLU A 72 -23.56 4.28 16.35
N LEU A 73 -23.05 5.50 16.46
CA LEU A 73 -21.70 5.83 16.01
C LEU A 73 -20.65 5.13 16.86
N SER A 74 -20.80 5.14 18.19
CA SER A 74 -19.86 4.46 19.09
C SER A 74 -19.81 2.94 18.82
N SER A 75 -20.97 2.31 18.58
CA SER A 75 -21.06 0.90 18.16
C SER A 75 -20.29 0.64 16.86
N ARG A 76 -20.50 1.48 15.84
CA ARG A 76 -19.79 1.38 14.56
C ARG A 76 -18.28 1.57 14.72
N ILE A 77 -17.84 2.47 15.60
CA ILE A 77 -16.41 2.68 15.88
C ILE A 77 -15.80 1.43 16.53
N ARG A 78 -16.46 0.84 17.53
CA ARG A 78 -15.99 -0.40 18.17
C ARG A 78 -15.89 -1.58 17.20
N ALA A 79 -16.78 -1.64 16.21
CA ALA A 79 -16.73 -2.66 15.16
C ALA A 79 -15.48 -2.56 14.25
N LEU A 80 -14.75 -1.45 14.24
CA LEU A 80 -13.50 -1.28 13.48
C LEU A 80 -12.26 -1.83 14.20
N LYS A 81 -12.41 -2.32 15.44
CA LYS A 81 -11.30 -2.90 16.20
C LYS A 81 -10.81 -4.17 15.51
N ARG A 82 -9.50 -4.36 15.49
CA ARG A 82 -8.86 -5.53 14.88
C ARG A 82 -8.69 -6.61 15.94
N PRO A 83 -9.12 -7.86 15.68
CA PRO A 83 -8.91 -8.97 16.62
C PRO A 83 -7.43 -9.35 16.70
N GLU A 84 -7.06 -10.01 17.80
CA GLU A 84 -5.79 -10.72 17.90
C GLU A 84 -5.81 -11.90 16.89
N PRO A 85 -4.70 -12.16 16.18
CA PRO A 85 -4.58 -13.36 15.37
C PRO A 85 -4.53 -14.61 16.27
N ASP A 86 -5.10 -15.71 15.81
CA ASP A 86 -4.98 -17.01 16.48
C ASP A 86 -3.49 -17.43 16.53
N ALA A 87 -3.07 -17.96 17.69
CA ALA A 87 -1.67 -18.32 17.99
C ALA A 87 -1.25 -19.65 17.36
#